data_AF-A0A957KAZ5-F1
#
_entry.id   AF-A0A957KAZ5-F1
#
_cell.length_a   1.000
_cell.length_b   1.000
_cell.length_c   1.000
_cell.angle_alpha   90.00
_cell.angle_beta   90.00
_cell.angle_gamma   90.00
#
_symmetry.space_group_name_H-M   'P 1'
#
loop_
_entity.id
_entity.type
_entity.pdbx_description
1 polymer ?
#
loop_
_entity_poly.entity_id
_entity_poly.type
_entity_poly.pdbx_seq_one_letter_code
_entity_poly.pdbx_strand_id
1 'polypeptide(L)'
;MTEMMMENGVPVADGDPAEAAISGIKQSFAEISDDERVGFTGLMVPPEKLVEVATSLRDQHAFNYLSSVTGVDLLDDNKMEVVYHFYSYSKGGGAVVLKTQVDRNDPVVPSLTPEFPGADFQERE
;
A
#
# COMPACT_ATOMS: atom_id res chain seq x y z
N MET A 1 18.04 12.59 21.24
CA MET A 1 18.21 11.28 21.90
C MET A 1 16.82 10.70 22.02
N THR A 2 16.42 9.85 21.07
CA THR A 2 15.19 9.07 21.17
C THR A 2 15.57 7.77 21.86
N GLU A 3 14.89 7.46 22.96
CA GLU A 3 15.20 6.32 23.82
C GLU A 3 14.61 5.06 23.18
N MET A 4 15.46 4.12 22.78
CA MET A 4 15.03 2.83 22.21
C MET A 4 14.50 1.92 23.32
N MET A 5 13.20 1.65 23.31
CA MET A 5 12.61 0.60 24.14
C MET A 5 12.88 -0.78 23.51
N MET A 6 13.31 -1.70 24.36
CA MET A 6 13.62 -3.09 23.99
C MET A 6 12.46 -3.99 24.42
N GLU A 7 11.85 -4.71 23.47
CA GLU A 7 10.99 -5.85 23.79
C GLU A 7 11.66 -7.13 23.29
N ASN A 8 11.91 -8.08 24.19
CA ASN A 8 12.66 -9.31 23.93
C ASN A 8 14.07 -9.12 23.32
N GLY A 9 14.70 -7.96 23.54
CA GLY A 9 16.04 -7.65 23.03
C GLY A 9 16.07 -7.18 21.57
N VAL A 10 14.91 -6.89 20.97
CA VAL A 10 14.80 -6.30 19.64
C VAL A 10 14.58 -4.79 19.78
N PRO A 11 15.36 -3.95 19.07
CA PRO A 11 15.08 -2.53 18.91
C PRO A 11 13.68 -2.34 18.29
N VAL A 12 12.73 -1.81 19.05
CA VAL A 12 11.44 -1.38 18.50
C VAL A 12 11.51 0.14 18.33
N ALA A 13 11.37 0.63 17.10
CA ALA A 13 11.18 2.06 16.86
C ALA A 13 9.84 2.48 17.46
N ASP A 14 9.75 3.70 18.00
CA ASP A 14 8.49 4.26 18.52
C ASP A 14 7.40 4.21 17.42
N GLY A 15 6.36 3.39 17.65
CA GLY A 15 5.21 3.19 16.75
C GLY A 15 5.44 2.22 15.59
N ASP A 16 4.38 1.53 15.12
CA ASP A 16 4.45 0.67 13.93
C ASP A 16 4.83 1.54 12.70
N PRO A 17 5.93 1.24 12.00
CA PRO A 17 6.31 1.96 10.78
C PRO A 17 5.20 2.04 9.73
N ALA A 18 4.34 1.03 9.65
CA ALA A 18 3.20 1.02 8.72
C ALA A 18 2.15 2.07 9.11
N GLU A 19 1.80 2.19 10.40
CA GLU A 19 0.87 3.21 10.89
C GLU A 19 1.39 4.63 10.64
N ALA A 20 2.69 4.85 10.85
CA ALA A 20 3.33 6.14 10.58
C ALA A 20 3.30 6.48 9.08
N ALA A 21 3.56 5.49 8.21
CA ALA A 21 3.49 5.68 6.76
C ALA A 21 2.06 5.93 6.28
N ILE A 22 1.08 5.18 6.77
CA ILE A 22 -0.35 5.38 6.49
C ILE A 22 -0.78 6.80 6.86
N SER A 23 -0.39 7.25 8.06
CA SER A 23 -0.69 8.61 8.53
C SER A 23 -0.04 9.68 7.65
N GLY A 24 1.20 9.47 7.21
CA GLY A 24 1.90 10.39 6.31
C GLY A 24 1.30 10.45 4.90
N ILE A 25 0.88 9.31 4.35
CA ILE A 25 0.17 9.23 3.07
C ILE A 25 -1.14 10.00 3.14
N LYS A 26 -1.99 9.76 4.15
CA LYS A 26 -3.27 10.47 4.31
C LYS A 26 -3.12 11.98 4.53
N GLN A 27 -2.00 12.43 5.09
CA GLN A 27 -1.70 13.87 5.21
C GLN A 27 -1.25 14.49 3.88
N SER A 28 -0.57 13.72 3.04
CA SER A 28 -0.03 14.18 1.76
C SER A 28 -1.06 14.12 0.63
N PHE A 29 -2.03 13.21 0.73
CA PHE A 29 -3.03 12.94 -0.29
C PHE A 29 -4.41 12.91 0.36
N ALA A 30 -5.21 13.95 0.12
CA ALA A 30 -6.52 14.13 0.75
C ALA A 30 -7.58 13.14 0.22
N GLU A 31 -7.34 12.59 -0.96
CA GLU A 31 -8.19 11.62 -1.66
C GLU A 31 -8.05 10.19 -1.12
N ILE A 32 -7.08 9.93 -0.23
CA ILE A 32 -6.79 8.59 0.29
C ILE A 32 -7.52 8.39 1.61
N SER A 33 -8.32 7.33 1.68
CA SER A 33 -9.07 6.95 2.87
C SER A 33 -8.72 5.54 3.32
N ASP A 34 -9.11 5.19 4.54
CA ASP A 34 -9.13 3.79 4.96
C ASP A 34 -10.24 3.05 4.19
N ASP A 35 -10.07 1.74 4.02
CA ASP A 35 -11.12 0.85 3.57
C ASP A 35 -12.09 0.55 4.71
N GLU A 36 -13.27 1.15 4.66
CA GLU A 36 -14.29 1.05 5.73
C GLU A 36 -15.20 -0.19 5.58
N ARG A 37 -15.00 -1.03 4.56
CA ARG A 37 -15.80 -2.26 4.38
C ARG A 37 -15.52 -3.24 5.51
N VAL A 38 -16.58 -3.86 6.04
CA VAL A 38 -16.47 -4.79 7.17
C VAL A 38 -15.54 -5.95 6.85
N GLY A 39 -14.49 -6.13 7.64
CA GLY A 39 -13.51 -7.22 7.48
C GLY A 39 -12.38 -6.91 6.49
N PHE A 40 -12.36 -5.71 5.90
CA PHE A 40 -11.29 -5.25 5.03
C PHE A 40 -10.40 -4.24 5.76
N THR A 41 -9.14 -4.17 5.34
CA THR A 41 -8.15 -3.19 5.83
C THR A 41 -7.32 -2.67 4.66
N GLY A 42 -6.62 -1.55 4.85
CA GLY A 42 -5.79 -0.92 3.84
C GLY A 42 -6.31 0.44 3.41
N LEU A 43 -5.61 1.07 2.47
CA LEU A 43 -5.93 2.40 1.95
C LEU A 43 -6.60 2.29 0.59
N MET A 44 -7.74 2.97 0.44
CA MET A 44 -8.41 3.16 -0.84
C MET A 44 -7.70 4.27 -1.63
N VAL A 45 -7.20 3.93 -2.82
CA VAL A 45 -6.42 4.80 -3.67
C VAL A 45 -7.08 4.89 -5.05
N PRO A 46 -7.50 6.10 -5.49
CA PRO A 46 -7.97 6.31 -6.85
C PRO A 46 -6.89 5.92 -7.89
N PRO A 47 -7.26 5.32 -9.04
CA PRO A 47 -6.30 4.85 -10.03
C PRO A 47 -5.32 5.93 -10.49
N GLU A 48 -5.78 7.17 -10.66
CA GLU A 48 -4.99 8.33 -11.07
C GLU A 48 -3.93 8.76 -10.04
N LYS A 49 -4.07 8.34 -8.78
CA LYS A 49 -3.13 8.61 -7.69
C LYS A 49 -2.21 7.43 -7.36
N LEU A 50 -2.47 6.26 -7.92
CA LEU A 50 -1.77 5.02 -7.58
C LEU A 50 -0.23 5.14 -7.69
N VAL A 51 0.26 5.61 -8.84
CA VAL A 51 1.71 5.75 -9.08
C VAL A 51 2.34 6.76 -8.13
N GLU A 52 1.67 7.90 -7.91
CA GLU A 52 2.15 8.97 -7.03
C GLU A 52 2.25 8.52 -5.57
N VAL A 53 1.22 7.84 -5.07
CA VAL A 53 1.16 7.30 -3.70
C VAL A 53 2.20 6.19 -3.51
N ALA A 54 2.30 5.24 -4.45
CA ALA A 54 3.28 4.15 -4.37
C ALA A 54 4.72 4.67 -4.42
N THR A 55 4.99 5.70 -5.24
CA THR A 55 6.29 6.39 -5.29
C THR A 55 6.60 7.08 -3.96
N SER A 56 5.62 7.78 -3.37
CA SER A 56 5.79 8.40 -2.05
C SER A 56 6.08 7.36 -0.95
N LEU A 57 5.37 6.22 -0.97
CA LEU A 57 5.66 5.11 -0.06
C LEU A 57 7.12 4.64 -0.16
N ARG A 58 7.64 4.46 -1.39
CA ARG A 58 9.03 4.07 -1.63
C ARG A 58 10.02 5.12 -1.13
N ASP A 59 9.85 6.36 -1.58
CA ASP A 59 10.89 7.39 -1.51
C ASP A 59 10.86 8.17 -0.19
N GLN A 60 9.67 8.40 0.38
CA GLN A 60 9.48 9.21 1.59
C GLN A 60 9.25 8.36 2.83
N HIS A 61 8.61 7.20 2.68
CA HIS A 61 8.25 6.33 3.81
C HIS A 61 9.11 5.07 3.93
N ALA A 62 10.01 4.81 2.97
CA ALA A 62 10.90 3.64 2.91
C ALA A 62 10.16 2.29 2.80
N PHE A 63 8.95 2.28 2.24
CA PHE A 63 8.17 1.09 1.91
C PHE A 63 8.52 0.65 0.48
N ASN A 64 9.76 0.18 0.33
CA ASN A 64 10.43 -0.06 -0.95
C ASN A 64 10.36 -1.51 -1.43
N TYR A 65 9.58 -2.37 -0.78
CA TYR A 65 9.34 -3.75 -1.21
C TYR A 65 7.86 -3.97 -1.51
N LEU A 66 7.49 -3.95 -2.79
CA LEU A 66 6.19 -4.43 -3.25
C LEU A 66 6.24 -5.96 -3.33
N SER A 67 5.68 -6.64 -2.34
CA SER A 67 5.78 -8.10 -2.21
C SER A 67 4.71 -8.84 -3.02
N SER A 68 3.55 -8.22 -3.18
CA SER A 68 2.40 -8.83 -3.86
C SER A 68 1.49 -7.78 -4.48
N VAL A 69 1.09 -8.07 -5.71
CA VAL A 69 -0.03 -7.48 -6.44
C VAL A 69 -1.04 -8.61 -6.69
N THR A 70 -2.32 -8.38 -6.38
CA THR A 70 -3.39 -9.36 -6.61
C THR A 70 -4.70 -8.69 -7.00
N GLY A 71 -5.47 -9.32 -7.87
CA GLY A 71 -6.79 -8.87 -8.30
C GLY A 71 -7.92 -9.56 -7.53
N VAL A 72 -8.97 -8.81 -7.21
CA VAL A 72 -10.21 -9.29 -6.58
C VAL A 72 -11.39 -8.87 -7.46
N ASP A 73 -12.19 -9.85 -7.89
CA ASP A 73 -13.45 -9.60 -8.61
C ASP A 73 -14.57 -9.37 -7.59
N LEU A 74 -15.02 -8.12 -7.45
CA LEU A 74 -16.11 -7.71 -6.58
C LEU A 74 -17.42 -7.76 -7.40
N LEU A 75 -17.87 -8.99 -7.66
CA LEU A 75 -18.99 -9.28 -8.56
C LEU A 75 -20.27 -8.48 -8.22
N ASP A 76 -20.63 -8.43 -6.95
CA ASP A 76 -21.86 -7.76 -6.49
C ASP A 76 -21.81 -6.24 -6.65
N ASP A 77 -20.61 -5.66 -6.64
CA ASP A 77 -20.39 -4.21 -6.78
C ASP A 77 -20.11 -3.79 -8.23
N ASN A 78 -20.03 -4.75 -9.16
CA ASN A 78 -19.58 -4.54 -10.54
C ASN A 78 -18.22 -3.82 -10.63
N LYS A 79 -17.27 -4.22 -9.78
CA LYS A 79 -15.93 -3.64 -9.71
C LYS A 79 -14.83 -4.71 -9.78
N MET A 80 -13.67 -4.31 -10.29
CA MET A 80 -12.41 -4.99 -10.05
C MET A 80 -11.62 -4.21 -9.01
N GLU A 81 -10.94 -4.90 -8.10
CA GLU A 81 -10.03 -4.32 -7.13
C GLU A 81 -8.63 -4.91 -7.31
N VAL A 82 -7.61 -4.06 -7.29
CA VAL A 82 -6.21 -4.49 -7.24
C VAL A 82 -5.65 -4.12 -5.87
N VAL A 83 -5.02 -5.10 -5.21
CA VAL A 83 -4.45 -4.98 -3.88
C VAL A 83 -2.93 -5.09 -3.96
N TYR A 84 -2.24 -4.09 -3.42
CA TYR A 84 -0.79 -3.96 -3.42
C TYR A 84 -0.27 -4.00 -1.99
N HIS A 85 0.70 -4.89 -1.71
CA HIS A 85 1.29 -5.05 -0.38
C HIS A 85 2.73 -4.52 -0.35
N PHE A 86 2.93 -3.41 0.35
CA PHE A 86 4.25 -2.78 0.49
C PHE A 86 4.83 -3.06 1.87
N TYR A 87 6.12 -3.35 1.93
CA TYR A 87 6.90 -3.54 3.15
C TYR A 87 8.14 -2.66 3.14
N SER A 88 8.67 -2.38 4.33
CA SER A 88 9.95 -1.70 4.51
C SER A 88 11.05 -2.68 4.89
N TYR A 89 12.10 -2.78 4.09
CA TYR A 89 13.28 -3.57 4.47
C TYR A 89 14.05 -2.93 5.63
N SER A 90 14.16 -1.60 5.63
CA SER A 90 14.97 -0.88 6.62
C SER A 90 14.27 -0.70 7.96
N LYS A 91 12.94 -0.58 7.96
CA LYS A 91 12.15 -0.34 9.18
C LYS A 91 11.55 -1.63 9.74
N GLY A 92 11.41 -2.69 8.92
CA GLY A 92 10.65 -3.88 9.30
C GLY A 92 9.17 -3.55 9.53
N GLY A 93 8.50 -4.40 10.33
CA GLY A 93 7.11 -4.20 10.73
C GLY A 93 6.07 -4.74 9.75
N GLY A 94 4.84 -4.22 9.87
CA GLY A 94 3.69 -4.63 9.07
C GLY A 94 3.73 -4.10 7.62
N ALA A 95 2.71 -4.49 6.85
CA ALA A 95 2.52 -4.01 5.48
C ALA A 95 1.75 -2.68 5.47
N VAL A 96 2.05 -1.82 4.50
CA VAL A 96 1.09 -0.84 4.01
C VAL A 96 0.38 -1.45 2.80
N VAL A 97 -0.95 -1.52 2.87
CA VAL A 97 -1.78 -2.12 1.82
C VAL A 97 -2.50 -1.01 1.06
N LEU A 98 -2.29 -0.94 -0.25
CA LEU A 98 -3.07 -0.06 -1.13
C LEU A 98 -4.10 -0.88 -1.89
N LYS A 99 -5.28 -0.29 -2.12
CA LYS A 99 -6.37 -0.89 -2.88
C LYS A 99 -6.89 0.10 -3.90
N THR A 100 -7.00 -0.35 -5.13
CA THR A 100 -7.53 0.47 -6.23
C THR A 100 -8.69 -0.25 -6.86
N GLN A 101 -9.86 0.37 -6.84
CA GLN A 101 -11.08 -0.14 -7.46
C GLN A 101 -11.36 0.56 -8.77
N VAL A 102 -11.79 -0.20 -9.78
CA VAL A 102 -12.17 0.26 -11.11
C VAL A 102 -13.45 -0.42 -11.58
N ASP A 103 -14.10 0.15 -12.60
CA ASP A 103 -15.28 -0.48 -13.21
C ASP A 103 -14.90 -1.84 -13.80
N ARG A 104 -15.72 -2.85 -13.56
CA ARG A 104 -15.45 -4.22 -14.02
C ARG A 104 -15.47 -4.36 -15.54
N ASN A 105 -16.18 -3.48 -16.25
CA ASN A 105 -16.28 -3.50 -17.71
C ASN A 105 -15.14 -2.72 -18.40
N ASP A 106 -14.42 -1.89 -17.66
CA ASP A 106 -13.22 -1.18 -18.12
C ASP A 106 -12.12 -1.23 -17.03
N PRO A 107 -11.60 -2.44 -16.70
CA PRO A 107 -10.77 -2.64 -15.52
C PRO A 107 -9.31 -2.28 -15.78
N VAL A 108 -9.04 -0.98 -15.97
CA VAL A 108 -7.69 -0.47 -16.29
C VAL A 108 -7.14 0.34 -15.11
N VAL A 109 -5.93 -0.01 -14.67
CA VAL A 109 -5.15 0.74 -13.68
C VAL A 109 -3.74 1.05 -14.21
N PRO A 110 -3.09 2.15 -13.78
CA PRO A 110 -1.69 2.39 -14.09
C PRO A 110 -0.78 1.27 -13.54
N SER A 111 0.20 0.87 -14.34
CA SER A 111 1.23 -0.10 -13.91
C SER A 111 2.20 0.54 -12.92
N LEU A 112 2.57 -0.22 -11.89
CA LEU A 112 3.62 0.13 -10.93
C LEU A 112 4.99 -0.41 -11.36
N THR A 113 5.09 -1.20 -12.43
CA THR A 113 6.35 -1.77 -12.94
C THR A 113 7.47 -0.74 -13.15
N PRO A 114 7.22 0.49 -13.65
CA PRO A 114 8.27 1.51 -13.77
C PRO A 114 8.93 1.88 -12.44
N GLU A 115 8.18 1.84 -11.34
CA GLU A 115 8.66 2.20 -10.00
C GLU A 115 9.09 0.97 -9.17
N PHE A 116 8.46 -0.17 -9.46
CA PHE A 116 8.66 -1.46 -8.80
C PHE A 116 8.78 -2.56 -9.86
N PRO A 117 9.96 -2.79 -10.45
CA PRO A 117 10.13 -3.77 -11.52
C PRO A 117 9.69 -5.21 -11.17
N GLY A 118 9.65 -5.55 -9.87
CA GLY A 118 9.14 -6.83 -9.39
C GLY A 118 7.64 -7.04 -9.61
N ALA A 119 6.88 -5.99 -9.92
CA ALA A 119 5.45 -6.06 -10.21
C ALA A 119 5.12 -6.74 -11.55
N ASP A 120 6.05 -6.74 -12.52
CA ASP A 120 5.79 -7.17 -13.92
C ASP A 120 5.10 -8.53 -13.99
N PHE A 121 5.61 -9.52 -13.26
CA PHE A 121 5.06 -10.86 -13.30
C PHE A 121 3.62 -10.90 -12.74
N GLN A 122 3.38 -10.25 -11.62
CA GLN A 122 2.08 -10.28 -10.92
C GLN A 122 1.04 -9.42 -11.63
N GLU A 123 1.43 -8.31 -12.28
CA GLU A 123 0.51 -7.49 -13.10
C GLU A 123 0.06 -8.20 -14.40
N ARG A 124 0.71 -9.32 -14.76
CA ARG A 124 0.44 -10.10 -15.97
C ARG A 124 -0.32 -11.41 -15.71
N GLU A 125 -0.57 -11.78 -14.45
CA GLU A 125 -1.39 -12.93 -14.07
C GLU A 125 -2.90 -12.65 -14.23
#